data_AF-A0A7S1VCX8-F1
#
_entry.id   AF-A0A7S1VCX8-F1
#
_cell.length_a   1.000
_cell.length_b   1.000
_cell.length_c   1.000
_cell.angle_alpha   90.00
_cell.angle_beta   90.00
_cell.angle_gamma   90.00
#
_symmetry.space_group_name_H-M   'P 1'
#
loop_
_entity.id
_entity.type
_entity.pdbx_description
1 polymer ?
#
loop_
_entity_poly.entity_id
_entity_poly.type
_entity_poly.pdbx_seq_one_letter_code
_entity_poly.pdbx_strand_id
1 'polypeptide(L)'
;MCLPVSDETDVDIPPGLADLHQTRHDVVAEVMKAPKRRIDNLITHLHDSVHLLLMHATLVEDVRRRFQRRWWQSRMQEFAGVGVGGGMTAFGLYMDLPMQFAGGAVGATILGVGGLTWYNTVQLQNVEKQMLTPAQLSSIFQQCYAREVSEADEFTASLWQRIRDSLPLSLQQHDGLSSLPSTSKSELKQLQNIVDEDIPALRRLASPTKVD
;
A
#
# COMPACT_ATOMS: atom_id res chain seq x y z
N MET A 1 4.90 14.54 -67.64
CA MET A 1 5.87 15.49 -68.19
C MET A 1 7.23 15.07 -67.63
N CYS A 2 8.00 14.33 -68.42
CA CYS A 2 9.26 13.71 -67.98
C CYS A 2 10.41 14.68 -68.20
N LEU A 3 11.23 14.91 -67.17
CA LEU A 3 12.51 15.59 -67.28
C LEU A 3 13.59 14.59 -67.73
N PRO A 4 14.55 15.00 -68.57
CA PRO A 4 15.61 14.11 -69.01
C PRO A 4 16.59 13.82 -67.87
N VAL A 5 17.02 12.57 -67.77
CA VAL A 5 18.16 12.13 -66.96
C VAL A 5 19.43 12.49 -67.75
N SER A 6 20.25 13.38 -67.22
CA SER A 6 21.59 13.64 -67.70
C SER A 6 22.61 12.92 -66.82
N ASP A 7 23.48 12.15 -67.48
CA ASP A 7 24.63 11.43 -66.94
C ASP A 7 25.55 12.32 -66.09
N GLU A 8 26.16 11.67 -65.09
CA GLU A 8 27.36 12.05 -64.32
C GLU A 8 27.81 13.51 -64.43
N THR A 9 27.29 14.31 -63.53
CA THR A 9 27.98 15.50 -63.02
C THR A 9 28.11 15.31 -61.53
N ASP A 10 29.33 15.53 -61.00
CA ASP A 10 29.55 15.80 -59.58
C ASP A 10 28.65 16.98 -59.23
N VAL A 11 27.44 16.67 -58.74
CA VAL A 11 26.50 17.68 -58.30
C VAL A 11 27.09 18.21 -57.01
N ASP A 12 27.79 19.33 -57.11
CA ASP A 12 28.25 20.12 -55.98
C ASP A 12 26.99 20.62 -55.26
N ILE A 13 26.49 19.77 -54.35
CA ILE A 13 25.28 20.02 -53.58
C ILE A 13 25.55 21.32 -52.81
N PRO A 14 24.76 22.39 -53.03
CA PRO A 14 25.01 23.66 -52.37
C PRO A 14 25.09 23.41 -50.85
N PRO A 15 26.07 24.00 -50.14
CA PRO A 15 26.43 23.59 -48.78
C PRO A 15 25.25 23.62 -47.79
N GLY A 16 24.27 24.50 -48.00
CA GLY A 16 23.03 24.54 -47.20
C GLY A 16 22.07 23.36 -47.42
N LEU A 17 22.14 22.68 -48.58
CA LEU A 17 21.30 21.52 -48.91
C LEU A 17 21.91 20.24 -48.31
N ALA A 18 23.24 20.13 -48.29
CA ALA A 18 23.96 19.08 -47.56
C ALA A 18 23.71 19.16 -46.04
N ASP A 19 23.73 20.36 -45.48
CA ASP A 19 23.42 20.63 -44.07
C ASP A 19 21.96 20.26 -43.69
N LEU A 20 21.02 20.49 -44.61
CA LEU A 20 19.61 20.08 -44.46
C LEU A 20 19.45 18.55 -44.45
N HIS A 21 20.19 17.85 -45.31
CA HIS A 21 20.21 16.39 -45.33
C HIS A 21 20.84 15.82 -44.05
N GLN A 22 21.91 16.43 -43.54
CA GLN A 22 22.53 16.08 -42.26
C GLN A 22 21.53 16.29 -41.11
N THR A 23 20.91 17.47 -41.04
CA THR A 23 19.90 17.81 -40.03
C THR A 23 18.71 16.85 -40.07
N ARG A 24 18.23 16.47 -41.27
CA ARG A 24 17.18 15.47 -41.42
C ARG A 24 17.62 14.13 -40.84
N HIS A 25 18.82 13.65 -41.15
CA HIS A 25 19.32 12.38 -40.62
C HIS A 25 19.45 12.42 -39.10
N ASP A 26 19.90 13.53 -38.53
CA ASP A 26 20.00 13.72 -37.08
C ASP A 26 18.62 13.73 -36.41
N VAL A 27 17.65 14.45 -36.98
CA VAL A 27 16.26 14.46 -36.49
C VAL A 27 15.63 13.08 -36.63
N VAL A 28 15.80 12.38 -37.76
CA VAL A 28 15.28 11.02 -37.94
C VAL A 28 15.92 10.08 -36.93
N ALA A 29 17.24 10.13 -36.74
CA ALA A 29 17.93 9.32 -35.74
C ALA A 29 17.43 9.62 -34.32
N GLU A 30 17.15 10.89 -33.99
CA GLU A 30 16.62 11.29 -32.69
C GLU A 30 15.16 10.87 -32.49
N VAL A 31 14.32 11.00 -33.51
CA VAL A 31 12.92 10.51 -33.51
C VAL A 31 12.90 8.99 -33.36
N MET A 32 13.82 8.26 -34.00
CA MET A 32 13.92 6.81 -33.85
C MET A 32 14.34 6.37 -32.43
N LYS A 33 14.99 7.26 -31.64
CA LYS A 33 15.27 7.02 -30.21
C LYS A 33 14.06 7.29 -29.30
N ALA A 34 13.10 8.10 -29.74
CA ALA A 34 11.96 8.53 -28.92
C ALA A 34 11.09 7.38 -28.39
N PRO A 35 10.75 6.33 -29.18
CA PRO A 35 10.02 5.17 -28.67
C PRO A 35 10.74 4.44 -27.54
N LYS A 36 12.07 4.28 -27.64
CA LYS A 36 12.89 3.64 -26.60
C LYS A 36 12.84 4.43 -25.30
N ARG A 37 13.02 5.76 -25.36
CA ARG A 37 12.87 6.65 -24.19
C ARG A 37 11.48 6.58 -23.57
N ARG A 38 10.43 6.47 -24.39
CA ARG A 38 9.06 6.34 -23.89
C ARG A 38 8.88 5.04 -23.09
N ILE A 39 9.44 3.92 -23.55
CA ILE A 39 9.38 2.64 -22.83
C ILE A 39 10.13 2.74 -21.51
N ASP A 40 11.34 3.31 -21.50
CA ASP A 40 12.14 3.49 -20.28
C ASP A 40 11.43 4.37 -19.24
N ASN A 41 10.80 5.46 -19.69
CA ASN A 41 10.00 6.32 -18.82
C ASN A 41 8.79 5.56 -18.26
N LEU A 42 8.08 4.77 -19.08
CA LEU A 42 6.95 3.97 -18.61
C LEU A 42 7.37 2.92 -17.58
N ILE A 43 8.51 2.24 -17.79
CA ILE A 43 9.07 1.28 -16.82
C ILE A 43 9.40 1.99 -15.50
N THR A 44 9.97 3.19 -15.58
CA THR A 44 10.31 4.01 -14.39
C THR A 44 9.05 4.45 -13.64
N HIS A 45 8.02 4.93 -14.35
CA HIS A 45 6.73 5.27 -13.74
C HIS A 45 6.02 4.07 -13.12
N LEU A 46 6.10 2.90 -13.76
CA LEU A 46 5.55 1.66 -13.21
C LEU A 46 6.28 1.28 -11.91
N HIS A 47 7.61 1.33 -11.92
CA HIS A 47 8.43 1.02 -10.75
C HIS A 47 8.08 1.93 -9.55
N ASP A 48 8.04 3.24 -9.77
CA ASP A 48 7.64 4.21 -8.74
C ASP A 48 6.21 3.95 -8.23
N SER A 49 5.27 3.69 -9.13
CA SER A 49 3.86 3.44 -8.79
C SER A 49 3.68 2.16 -7.97
N VAL A 50 4.40 1.09 -8.31
CA VAL A 50 4.35 -0.19 -7.57
C VAL A 50 4.97 -0.03 -6.19
N HIS A 51 6.10 0.68 -6.06
CA HIS A 51 6.70 0.95 -4.75
C HIS A 51 5.79 1.80 -3.85
N LEU A 52 5.15 2.83 -4.42
CA LEU A 52 4.17 3.65 -3.70
C LEU A 52 3.00 2.78 -3.22
N LEU A 53 2.44 1.95 -4.10
CA LEU A 53 1.34 1.06 -3.75
C LEU A 53 1.74 0.04 -2.68
N LEU A 54 2.94 -0.53 -2.79
CA LEU A 54 3.48 -1.48 -1.81
C LEU A 54 3.59 -0.83 -0.44
N MET A 55 4.17 0.39 -0.36
CA MET A 55 4.27 1.13 0.89
C MET A 55 2.90 1.47 1.48
N HIS A 56 1.96 1.90 0.64
CA HIS A 56 0.60 2.16 1.10
C HIS A 56 -0.06 0.89 1.66
N ALA A 57 0.03 -0.22 0.93
CA ALA A 57 -0.58 -1.49 1.33
C ALA A 57 0.04 -2.09 2.59
N THR A 58 1.36 -1.99 2.78
CA THR A 58 2.06 -2.47 3.98
C THR A 58 1.68 -1.64 5.21
N LEU A 59 1.66 -0.31 5.09
CA LEU A 59 1.30 0.59 6.19
C LEU A 59 -0.16 0.42 6.61
N VAL A 60 -1.09 0.37 5.65
CA VAL A 60 -2.51 0.16 5.93
C VAL A 60 -2.75 -1.20 6.60
N GLU A 61 -2.09 -2.25 6.12
CA GLU A 61 -2.20 -3.59 6.73
C GLU A 61 -1.63 -3.61 8.16
N ASP A 62 -0.54 -2.90 8.44
CA ASP A 62 0.00 -2.83 9.80
C ASP A 62 -0.92 -2.03 10.76
N VAL A 63 -1.43 -0.88 10.32
CA VAL A 63 -2.45 -0.10 11.06
C VAL A 63 -3.67 -0.99 11.36
N ARG A 64 -4.19 -1.67 10.34
CA ARG A 64 -5.32 -2.59 10.48
C ARG A 64 -5.01 -3.72 11.46
N ARG A 65 -3.84 -4.35 11.39
CA ARG A 65 -3.45 -5.43 12.32
C ARG A 65 -3.40 -4.96 13.77
N ARG A 66 -2.87 -3.77 14.03
CA ARG A 66 -2.84 -3.19 15.39
C ARG A 66 -4.24 -2.92 15.91
N PHE A 67 -5.10 -2.32 15.07
CA PHE A 67 -6.50 -2.08 15.42
C PHE A 67 -7.26 -3.39 15.67
N GLN A 68 -7.16 -4.35 14.76
CA GLN A 68 -7.82 -5.66 14.86
C GLN A 68 -7.36 -6.44 16.09
N ARG A 69 -6.07 -6.37 16.46
CA ARG A 69 -5.58 -6.97 17.70
C ARG A 69 -6.26 -6.37 18.93
N ARG A 70 -6.40 -5.04 18.98
CA ARG A 70 -7.08 -4.35 20.09
C ARG A 70 -8.58 -4.67 20.12
N TRP A 71 -9.21 -4.73 18.95
CA TRP A 71 -10.61 -5.13 18.78
C TRP A 71 -10.85 -6.57 19.25
N TRP A 72 -9.99 -7.51 18.87
CA TRP A 72 -10.09 -8.91 19.33
C TRP A 72 -9.84 -9.06 20.83
N GLN A 73 -8.91 -8.29 21.40
CA GLN A 73 -8.70 -8.26 22.84
C GLN A 73 -9.95 -7.78 23.59
N SER A 74 -10.58 -6.72 23.09
CA SER A 74 -11.86 -6.20 23.61
C SER A 74 -12.95 -7.28 23.56
N ARG A 75 -13.09 -7.93 22.41
CA ARG A 75 -14.11 -8.95 22.20
C ARG A 75 -13.88 -10.20 23.05
N MET A 76 -12.62 -10.59 23.26
CA MET A 76 -12.27 -11.71 24.13
C MET A 76 -12.64 -11.44 25.59
N GLN A 77 -12.48 -10.21 26.07
CA GLN A 77 -12.90 -9.82 27.42
C GLN A 77 -14.42 -9.88 27.58
N GLU A 78 -15.18 -9.46 26.57
CA GLU A 78 -16.64 -9.56 26.56
C GLU A 78 -17.11 -11.01 26.60
N PHE A 79 -16.52 -11.88 25.76
CA PHE A 79 -16.84 -13.31 25.77
C PHE A 79 -16.46 -13.98 27.08
N ALA A 80 -15.31 -13.62 27.67
CA ALA A 80 -14.91 -14.12 28.98
C ALA A 80 -15.93 -13.71 30.07
N GLY A 81 -16.41 -12.46 30.04
CA GLY A 81 -17.43 -11.97 30.97
C GLY A 81 -18.75 -12.73 30.87
N VAL A 82 -19.23 -12.99 29.65
CA VAL A 82 -20.43 -13.83 29.42
C VAL A 82 -20.19 -15.26 29.89
N GLY A 83 -19.02 -15.83 29.61
CA GLY A 83 -18.65 -17.18 30.01
C GLY A 83 -18.63 -17.37 31.53
N VAL A 84 -18.06 -16.41 32.27
CA VAL A 84 -18.08 -16.41 33.75
C VAL A 84 -19.51 -16.31 34.26
N GLY A 85 -20.31 -15.40 33.72
CA GLY A 85 -21.72 -15.25 34.10
C GLY A 85 -22.57 -16.50 33.83
N GLY A 86 -22.42 -17.09 32.66
CA GLY A 86 -23.05 -18.36 32.30
C GLY A 86 -22.58 -19.52 33.20
N GLY A 87 -21.29 -19.56 33.51
CA GLY A 87 -20.73 -20.54 34.45
C GLY A 87 -21.30 -20.41 35.86
N MET A 88 -21.39 -19.19 36.40
CA MET A 88 -21.96 -18.93 37.73
C MET A 88 -23.43 -19.29 37.83
N THR A 89 -24.21 -19.00 36.78
CA THR A 89 -25.64 -19.36 36.72
C THR A 89 -25.83 -20.87 36.64
N ALA A 90 -25.10 -21.56 35.76
CA ALA A 90 -25.14 -23.02 35.67
C ALA A 90 -24.67 -23.69 36.97
N PHE A 91 -23.62 -23.18 37.61
CA PHE A 91 -23.14 -23.67 38.90
C PHE A 91 -24.20 -23.53 40.00
N GLY A 92 -24.88 -22.38 40.06
CA GLY A 92 -25.96 -22.16 41.02
C GLY A 92 -27.14 -23.12 40.82
N LEU A 93 -27.50 -23.42 39.58
CA LEU A 93 -28.53 -24.41 39.27
C LEU A 93 -28.09 -25.85 39.61
N TYR A 94 -26.83 -26.19 39.34
CA TYR A 94 -26.28 -27.53 39.64
C TYR A 94 -26.22 -27.82 41.14
N MET A 95 -25.89 -26.81 41.95
CA MET A 95 -25.81 -26.91 43.42
C MET A 95 -27.16 -26.66 44.12
N ASP A 96 -28.26 -26.57 43.37
CA ASP A 96 -29.63 -26.31 43.87
C ASP A 96 -29.71 -25.04 44.75
N LEU A 97 -28.95 -24.00 44.39
CA LEU A 97 -28.99 -22.72 45.08
C LEU A 97 -30.32 -22.00 44.79
N PRO A 98 -30.79 -21.12 45.71
CA PRO A 98 -32.01 -20.35 45.53
C PRO A 98 -32.05 -19.62 44.19
N MET A 99 -33.19 -19.63 43.49
CA MET A 99 -33.33 -19.04 42.15
C MET A 99 -32.96 -17.53 42.09
N GLN A 100 -33.06 -16.82 43.21
CA GLN A 100 -32.56 -15.44 43.35
C GLN A 100 -31.04 -15.31 43.12
N PHE A 101 -30.24 -16.34 43.43
CA PHE A 101 -28.81 -16.38 43.13
C PHE A 101 -28.58 -16.45 41.61
N ALA A 102 -29.28 -17.36 40.92
CA ALA A 102 -29.21 -17.46 39.47
C ALA A 102 -29.68 -16.16 38.79
N GLY A 103 -30.80 -15.59 39.24
CA GLY A 103 -31.31 -14.30 38.75
C GLY A 103 -30.33 -13.14 38.99
N GLY A 104 -29.70 -13.08 40.17
CA GLY A 104 -28.67 -12.10 40.51
C GLY A 104 -27.41 -12.24 39.65
N ALA A 105 -26.96 -13.48 39.39
CA ALA A 105 -25.82 -13.75 38.53
C ALA A 105 -26.08 -13.34 37.07
N VAL A 106 -27.27 -13.63 36.53
CA VAL A 106 -27.67 -13.14 35.18
C VAL A 106 -27.66 -11.61 35.14
N GLY A 107 -28.32 -10.96 36.11
CA GLY A 107 -28.41 -9.50 36.16
C GLY A 107 -27.05 -8.82 36.25
N ALA A 108 -26.17 -9.31 37.13
CA ALA A 108 -24.81 -8.81 37.26
C ALA A 108 -23.98 -9.00 35.97
N THR A 109 -24.17 -10.12 35.28
CA THR A 109 -23.48 -10.40 34.01
C THR A 109 -23.91 -9.43 32.91
N ILE A 110 -25.21 -9.19 32.75
CA ILE A 110 -25.72 -8.26 31.73
C ILE A 110 -25.18 -6.85 31.97
N LEU A 111 -25.23 -6.37 33.22
CA LEU A 111 -24.73 -5.05 33.59
C LEU A 111 -23.21 -4.96 33.41
N GLY A 112 -22.46 -5.97 33.85
CA GLY A 112 -21.01 -6.01 33.73
C GLY A 112 -20.53 -6.03 32.29
N VAL A 113 -21.05 -6.96 31.47
CA VAL A 113 -20.69 -7.07 30.05
C VAL A 113 -21.17 -5.85 29.27
N GLY A 114 -22.39 -5.35 29.53
CA GLY A 114 -22.89 -4.13 28.89
C GLY A 114 -22.00 -2.92 29.17
N GLY A 115 -21.61 -2.71 30.42
CA GLY A 115 -20.66 -1.65 30.79
C GLY A 115 -19.30 -1.79 30.10
N LEU A 116 -18.76 -3.01 30.05
CA LEU A 116 -17.52 -3.31 29.33
C LEU A 116 -17.62 -3.01 27.83
N THR A 117 -18.70 -3.45 27.16
CA THR A 117 -18.90 -3.20 25.72
C THR A 117 -18.96 -1.72 25.39
N TRP A 118 -19.63 -0.92 26.22
CA TRP A 118 -19.72 0.53 26.03
C TRP A 118 -18.35 1.19 26.21
N TYR A 119 -17.65 0.89 27.30
CA TYR A 119 -16.31 1.40 27.57
C TYR A 119 -15.32 1.03 26.46
N ASN A 120 -15.35 -0.23 26.04
CA ASN A 120 -14.52 -0.75 24.96
C ASN A 120 -14.78 -0.04 23.63
N THR A 121 -16.05 0.22 23.30
CA THR A 121 -16.41 0.92 22.06
C THR A 121 -15.86 2.34 22.05
N VAL A 122 -16.00 3.07 23.17
CA VAL A 122 -15.42 4.43 23.32
C VAL A 122 -13.90 4.39 23.18
N GLN A 123 -13.24 3.40 23.78
CA GLN A 123 -11.80 3.25 23.69
C GLN A 123 -11.33 2.89 22.29
N LEU A 124 -12.05 2.03 21.57
CA LEU A 124 -11.72 1.68 20.18
C LEU A 124 -11.81 2.91 19.26
N GLN A 125 -12.81 3.77 19.44
CA GLN A 125 -12.92 5.03 18.70
C GLN A 125 -11.76 5.99 18.99
N ASN A 126 -11.31 6.06 20.25
CA ASN A 126 -10.16 6.87 20.62
C ASN A 126 -8.87 6.32 20.02
N VAL A 127 -8.68 5.01 20.05
CA VAL A 127 -7.53 4.32 19.45
C VAL A 127 -7.51 4.54 17.94
N GLU A 128 -8.66 4.45 17.27
CA GLU A 128 -8.78 4.73 15.84
C GLU A 128 -8.35 6.15 15.49
N LYS A 129 -8.88 7.16 16.20
CA LYS A 129 -8.48 8.57 16.00
C LYS A 129 -6.98 8.78 16.25
N GLN A 130 -6.42 8.13 17.26
CA GLN A 130 -4.99 8.21 17.56
C GLN A 130 -4.15 7.56 16.45
N MET A 131 -4.53 6.38 15.96
CA MET A 131 -3.81 5.68 14.89
C MET A 131 -3.82 6.47 13.56
N LEU A 132 -4.90 7.20 13.29
CA LEU A 132 -5.03 8.06 12.10
C LEU A 132 -4.30 9.41 12.22
N THR A 133 -3.67 9.69 13.37
CA THR A 133 -2.88 10.91 13.55
C THR A 133 -1.57 10.80 12.75
N PRO A 134 -1.12 11.85 12.04
CA PRO A 134 0.10 11.80 11.21
C PRO A 134 1.35 11.40 12.00
N ALA A 135 1.42 11.74 13.29
CA ALA A 135 2.52 11.34 14.17
C ALA A 135 2.58 9.83 14.41
N GLN A 136 1.42 9.18 14.61
CA GLN A 136 1.34 7.73 14.80
C GLN A 136 1.57 6.98 13.50
N LEU A 137 1.07 7.48 12.37
CA LEU A 137 1.38 6.89 11.07
C LEU A 137 2.89 6.98 10.77
N SER A 138 3.54 8.09 11.13
CA SER A 138 5.00 8.24 10.99
C SER A 138 5.77 7.25 11.87
N SER A 139 5.30 6.96 13.09
CA SER A 139 5.96 5.97 13.96
C SER A 139 5.76 4.55 13.45
N ILE A 140 4.60 4.24 12.87
CA ILE A 140 4.35 2.96 12.19
C ILE A 140 5.28 2.81 10.99
N PHE A 141 5.42 3.85 10.17
CA PHE A 141 6.36 3.88 9.05
C PHE A 141 7.80 3.61 9.50
N GLN A 142 8.28 4.31 10.54
CA GLN A 142 9.61 4.09 11.09
C GLN A 142 9.83 2.67 11.63
N GLN A 143 8.78 2.01 12.09
CA GLN A 143 8.85 0.63 12.56
C GLN A 143 8.85 -0.38 11.41
N CYS A 144 8.02 -0.18 10.39
CA CYS A 144 7.95 -1.05 9.22
C CYS A 144 9.19 -0.96 8.33
N TYR A 145 9.73 0.25 8.18
CA TYR A 145 10.88 0.57 7.32
C TYR A 145 12.10 0.94 8.16
N ALA A 146 12.29 0.29 9.33
CA ALA A 146 13.34 0.64 10.27
C ALA A 146 14.74 0.55 9.66
N ARG A 147 14.94 -0.42 8.75
CA ARG A 147 16.21 -0.61 8.05
C ARG A 147 16.45 0.52 7.04
N GLU A 148 15.49 0.79 6.19
CA GLU A 148 15.56 1.81 5.13
C GLU A 148 15.69 3.22 5.74
N VAL A 149 15.01 3.47 6.87
CA VAL A 149 15.16 4.71 7.65
C VAL A 149 16.55 4.80 8.29
N SER A 150 17.12 3.70 8.78
CA SER A 150 18.47 3.68 9.34
C SER A 150 19.57 3.88 8.29
N GLU A 151 19.34 3.38 7.07
CA GLU A 151 20.22 3.56 5.92
C GLU A 151 20.05 4.94 5.27
N ALA A 152 19.14 5.77 5.79
CA ALA A 152 18.78 7.09 5.25
C ALA A 152 18.43 7.04 3.76
N ASP A 153 17.66 6.04 3.35
CA ASP A 153 17.24 5.88 1.95
C ASP A 153 16.33 7.04 1.52
N GLU A 154 16.88 7.89 0.65
CA GLU A 154 16.18 9.04 0.08
C GLU A 154 14.95 8.62 -0.73
N PHE A 155 15.00 7.45 -1.38
CA PHE A 155 13.90 6.95 -2.18
C PHE A 155 12.69 6.64 -1.30
N THR A 156 12.87 5.80 -0.28
CA THR A 156 11.81 5.47 0.70
C THR A 156 11.30 6.72 1.42
N ALA A 157 12.18 7.66 1.79
CA ALA A 157 11.78 8.92 2.40
C ALA A 157 10.90 9.78 1.46
N SER A 158 11.24 9.85 0.16
CA SER A 158 10.46 10.60 -0.82
C SER A 158 9.06 9.99 -1.07
N LEU A 159 8.96 8.66 -1.10
CA LEU A 159 7.69 7.94 -1.18
C LEU A 159 6.82 8.21 0.04
N TRP A 160 7.43 8.19 1.24
CA TRP A 160 6.71 8.49 2.46
C TRP A 160 6.11 9.90 2.45
N GLN A 161 6.86 10.92 2.02
CA GLN A 161 6.33 12.30 1.94
C GLN A 161 5.10 12.42 1.03
N ARG A 162 5.01 11.61 -0.05
CA ARG A 162 3.86 11.60 -0.96
C ARG A 162 2.62 10.95 -0.34
N ILE A 163 2.81 9.92 0.49
CA ILE A 163 1.74 9.12 1.07
C ILE A 163 1.27 9.68 2.42
N ARG A 164 2.17 10.31 3.19
CA ARG A 164 1.95 10.73 4.59
C ARG A 164 0.64 11.46 4.82
N ASP A 165 0.30 12.40 3.95
CA ASP A 165 -0.88 13.26 4.13
C ASP A 165 -2.14 12.67 3.46
N SER A 166 -1.97 11.85 2.42
CA SER A 166 -3.08 11.24 1.67
C SER A 166 -3.63 9.96 2.33
N LEU A 167 -2.77 9.22 3.03
CA LEU A 167 -3.14 7.99 3.73
C LEU A 167 -4.20 8.20 4.83
N PRO A 168 -4.07 9.15 5.78
CA PRO A 168 -5.11 9.37 6.79
C PRO A 168 -6.43 9.80 6.17
N LEU A 169 -6.41 10.63 5.11
CA LEU A 169 -7.62 11.04 4.39
C LEU A 169 -8.32 9.86 3.74
N SER A 170 -7.56 8.99 3.07
CA SER A 170 -8.11 7.79 2.42
C SER A 170 -8.72 6.83 3.45
N LEU A 171 -8.06 6.67 4.60
CA LEU A 171 -8.56 5.81 5.68
C LEU A 171 -9.78 6.37 6.41
N GLN A 172 -9.90 7.70 6.51
CA GLN A 172 -11.07 8.35 7.11
C GLN A 172 -12.30 8.35 6.18
N GLN A 173 -12.09 8.27 4.86
CA GLN A 173 -13.17 8.20 3.87
C GLN A 173 -13.84 6.83 3.83
N HIS A 174 -13.09 5.77 4.11
CA HIS A 174 -13.67 4.45 4.38
C HIS A 174 -14.34 4.47 5.76
N ASP A 175 -15.37 3.64 5.99
CA ASP A 175 -16.20 3.54 7.23
C ASP A 175 -15.39 3.09 8.49
N GLY A 176 -14.23 3.68 8.73
CA GLY A 176 -13.29 3.40 9.80
C GLY A 176 -12.34 2.22 9.55
N LEU A 177 -11.38 2.07 10.46
CA LEU A 177 -10.38 1.00 10.46
C LEU A 177 -10.99 -0.41 10.64
N SER A 178 -12.23 -0.48 11.11
CA SER A 178 -12.94 -1.74 11.36
C SER A 178 -13.43 -2.43 10.10
N SER A 179 -13.70 -1.67 9.03
CA SER A 179 -14.27 -2.16 7.77
C SER A 179 -13.22 -2.43 6.68
N LEU A 180 -11.94 -2.14 6.96
CA LEU A 180 -10.87 -2.29 5.98
C LEU A 180 -10.67 -3.77 5.60
N PRO A 181 -10.63 -4.09 4.29
CA PRO A 181 -10.30 -5.44 3.85
C PRO A 181 -8.87 -5.79 4.27
N SER A 182 -8.66 -7.07 4.57
CA SER A 182 -7.31 -7.58 4.81
C SER A 182 -6.57 -7.65 3.49
N THR A 183 -5.39 -7.04 3.41
CA THR A 183 -4.50 -7.27 2.27
C THR A 183 -3.91 -8.67 2.40
N SER A 184 -4.04 -9.50 1.36
CA SER A 184 -3.46 -10.84 1.43
C SER A 184 -1.94 -10.76 1.40
N LYS A 185 -1.26 -11.59 2.20
CA LYS A 185 0.19 -11.74 2.12
C LYS A 185 0.65 -12.18 0.73
N SER A 186 -0.20 -12.91 0.00
CA SER A 186 0.08 -13.32 -1.39
C SER A 186 0.10 -12.12 -2.34
N GLU A 187 -0.79 -11.15 -2.16
CA GLU A 187 -0.87 -9.95 -3.01
C GLU A 187 0.33 -9.03 -2.75
N LEU A 188 0.70 -8.83 -1.48
CA LEU A 188 1.93 -8.10 -1.13
C LEU A 188 3.17 -8.77 -1.72
N LYS A 189 3.22 -10.12 -1.69
CA LYS A 189 4.32 -10.87 -2.30
C LYS A 189 4.32 -10.74 -3.83
N GLN A 190 3.14 -10.72 -4.47
CA GLN A 190 3.05 -10.47 -5.91
C GLN A 190 3.56 -9.07 -6.27
N LEU A 191 3.21 -8.04 -5.50
CA LEU A 191 3.74 -6.69 -5.70
C LEU A 191 5.26 -6.64 -5.54
N GLN A 192 5.80 -7.33 -4.52
CA GLN A 192 7.24 -7.43 -4.33
C GLN A 192 7.91 -8.17 -5.50
N ASN A 193 7.32 -9.27 -5.97
CA ASN A 193 7.84 -10.01 -7.14
C ASN A 193 7.84 -9.14 -8.41
N ILE A 194 6.82 -8.28 -8.60
CA ILE A 194 6.78 -7.35 -9.74
C ILE A 194 7.96 -6.38 -9.70
N VAL A 195 8.32 -5.89 -8.51
CA VAL A 195 9.48 -5.01 -8.31
C VAL A 195 10.79 -5.74 -8.56
N ASP A 196 10.94 -6.94 -8.00
CA ASP A 196 12.22 -7.65 -7.96
C ASP A 196 12.53 -8.45 -9.23
N GLU A 197 11.50 -8.95 -9.92
CA GLU A 197 11.66 -9.86 -11.07
C GLU A 197 11.08 -9.25 -12.36
N ASP A 198 9.81 -8.84 -12.37
CA ASP A 198 9.11 -8.48 -13.60
C ASP A 198 9.60 -7.15 -14.20
N ILE A 199 9.79 -6.12 -13.39
CA ILE A 199 10.30 -4.82 -13.86
C ILE A 199 11.73 -4.96 -14.42
N PRO A 200 12.67 -5.63 -13.73
CA PRO A 200 13.99 -5.93 -14.31
C PRO A 200 13.91 -6.76 -15.58
N ALA A 201 13.02 -7.76 -15.66
CA ALA A 201 12.82 -8.55 -16.88
C ALA A 201 12.32 -7.69 -18.03
N LEU A 202 11.35 -6.81 -17.80
CA LEU A 202 10.87 -5.83 -18.78
C LEU A 202 11.97 -4.89 -19.26
N ARG A 203 12.84 -4.42 -18.35
CA ARG A 203 13.99 -3.58 -18.71
C ARG A 203 15.01 -4.33 -19.58
N ARG A 204 15.25 -5.62 -19.32
CA ARG A 204 16.11 -6.48 -20.17
C ARG A 204 15.49 -6.70 -21.56
N LEU A 205 14.18 -6.89 -21.65
CA LEU A 205 13.48 -7.05 -22.94
C LEU A 205 13.45 -5.76 -23.76
N ALA A 206 13.31 -4.59 -23.11
CA ALA A 206 13.29 -3.30 -23.76
C ALA A 206 14.68 -2.83 -24.22
N SER A 207 15.73 -3.30 -23.56
CA SER A 207 17.13 -3.10 -23.94
C SER A 207 17.79 -4.45 -24.21
N PRO A 208 17.43 -5.15 -25.30
CA PRO A 208 18.13 -6.37 -25.65
C PRO A 208 19.58 -5.96 -25.95
N THR A 209 20.49 -6.34 -25.06
CA THR A 209 21.91 -6.31 -25.35
C THR A 209 22.08 -7.10 -26.65
N LYS A 210 22.59 -6.47 -27.70
CA LYS A 210 23.03 -7.20 -28.89
C LYS A 210 24.08 -8.19 -28.37
N VAL A 211 23.68 -9.45 -28.23
CA VAL A 211 24.61 -10.55 -28.11
C VAL A 211 25.11 -10.74 -29.53
N ASP A 212 26.38 -10.38 -29.73
CA ASP A 212 27.12 -10.54 -31.00
C ASP A 212 27.10 -12.01 -31.48
#